data_AF-A0A9X8QBM8-F1
#
_entry.id   AF-A0A9X8QBM8-F1
#
_cell.length_a   1.000
_cell.length_b   1.000
_cell.length_c   1.000
_cell.angle_alpha   90.00
_cell.angle_beta   90.00
_cell.angle_gamma   90.00
#
_symmetry.space_group_name_H-M   'P 1'
#
loop_
_entity.id
_entity.type
_entity.pdbx_description
1 polymer ?
#
loop_
_entity_poly.entity_id
_entity_poly.type
_entity_poly.pdbx_seq_one_letter_code
_entity_poly.pdbx_strand_id
1 'polypeptide(L)'
;MLGEHPISKELRYIRISLVVLVIVLLFFNSEKVVEISTNHDSIENIPTSNMTQIAENTFAIQEYNPSLSSEHTIKIFKYNPDTNQLTLVKEFSANDTESYTDQLNNTE
;
A
#
# COMPACT_ATOMS: atom_id res chain seq x y z
N MET A 1 2.17 -15.83 -65.59
CA MET A 1 2.21 -15.38 -64.18
C MET A 1 0.79 -15.43 -63.65
N LEU A 2 0.49 -16.42 -62.80
CA LEU A 2 -0.85 -16.59 -62.22
C LEU A 2 -1.05 -15.46 -61.20
N GLY A 3 -1.74 -14.40 -61.60
CA GLY A 3 -2.04 -13.28 -60.72
C GLY A 3 -2.83 -13.77 -59.51
N GLU A 4 -2.36 -13.42 -58.31
CA GLU A 4 -3.09 -13.70 -57.07
C GLU A 4 -4.56 -13.29 -57.23
N HIS A 5 -5.47 -14.27 -57.10
CA HIS A 5 -6.90 -14.06 -57.26
C HIS A 5 -7.34 -12.97 -56.26
N PRO A 6 -8.15 -11.97 -56.67
CA PRO A 6 -8.50 -10.83 -55.81
C PRO A 6 -9.11 -11.27 -54.48
N ILE A 7 -9.90 -12.36 -54.51
CA ILE A 7 -10.48 -13.01 -53.32
C ILE A 7 -9.41 -13.49 -52.32
N SER A 8 -8.27 -13.98 -52.80
CA SER A 8 -7.15 -14.43 -51.96
C SER A 8 -6.45 -13.27 -51.25
N LYS A 9 -6.42 -12.09 -51.87
CA LYS A 9 -5.88 -10.87 -51.26
C LYS A 9 -6.80 -10.37 -50.14
N GLU A 10 -8.09 -10.31 -50.40
CA GLU A 10 -9.10 -9.91 -49.40
C GLU A 10 -9.11 -10.86 -48.20
N LEU A 11 -9.07 -12.19 -48.43
CA LEU A 11 -8.97 -13.19 -47.36
C LEU A 11 -7.70 -13.01 -46.51
N ARG A 12 -6.57 -12.64 -47.12
CA ARG A 12 -5.33 -12.35 -46.39
C ARG A 12 -5.48 -11.11 -45.50
N TYR A 13 -6.10 -10.04 -46.00
CA TYR A 13 -6.36 -8.83 -45.22
C TYR A 13 -7.33 -9.10 -44.08
N ILE A 14 -8.43 -9.82 -44.33
CA ILE A 14 -9.39 -10.22 -43.28
C ILE A 14 -8.69 -11.02 -42.18
N ARG A 15 -7.85 -11.99 -42.54
CA ARG A 15 -7.09 -12.79 -41.56
C ARG A 15 -6.15 -11.91 -40.72
N ILE A 16 -5.43 -10.98 -41.34
CA ILE A 16 -4.51 -10.07 -40.63
C ILE A 16 -5.31 -9.17 -39.67
N SER A 17 -6.39 -8.57 -40.14
CA SER A 17 -7.25 -7.72 -39.32
C SER A 17 -7.84 -8.47 -38.12
N LEU A 18 -8.27 -9.73 -38.31
CA LEU A 18 -8.77 -10.57 -37.21
C LEU A 18 -7.67 -10.89 -36.18
N VAL A 19 -6.45 -11.18 -36.61
CA VAL A 19 -5.32 -11.43 -35.70
C VAL A 19 -4.99 -10.18 -34.87
N VAL A 20 -4.91 -9.02 -35.52
CA VAL A 20 -4.65 -7.74 -34.82
C VAL A 20 -5.79 -7.43 -33.84
N LEU A 21 -7.05 -7.63 -34.25
CA LEU A 21 -8.21 -7.41 -33.40
C LEU A 21 -8.18 -8.29 -32.14
N VAL A 22 -7.86 -9.59 -32.28
CA VAL A 22 -7.74 -10.51 -31.15
C VAL A 22 -6.62 -10.06 -30.20
N ILE A 23 -5.46 -9.67 -30.73
CA ILE A 23 -4.34 -9.15 -29.92
C ILE A 23 -4.78 -7.92 -29.13
N VAL A 24 -5.42 -6.95 -29.78
CA VAL A 24 -5.95 -5.74 -29.14
C VAL A 24 -6.95 -6.11 -28.04
N LEU A 25 -7.93 -6.98 -28.32
CA LEU A 25 -8.90 -7.43 -27.32
C LEU A 25 -8.26 -8.14 -26.13
N LEU A 26 -7.21 -8.95 -26.35
CA LEU A 26 -6.46 -9.57 -25.26
C LEU A 26 -5.79 -8.51 -24.36
N PHE A 27 -5.19 -7.47 -24.94
CA PHE A 27 -4.58 -6.39 -24.16
C PHE A 27 -5.62 -5.50 -23.45
N PHE A 28 -6.77 -5.22 -24.06
CA PHE A 28 -7.85 -4.47 -23.40
C PHE A 28 -8.48 -5.26 -22.24
N ASN A 29 -8.57 -6.58 -22.32
CA ASN A 29 -8.98 -7.43 -21.20
C ASN A 29 -7.82 -7.73 -20.22
N SER A 30 -6.62 -7.23 -20.49
CA SER A 30 -5.47 -7.36 -19.59
C SER A 30 -5.44 -6.28 -18.51
N GLU A 31 -6.53 -5.52 -18.31
CA GLU A 31 -6.81 -4.83 -17.05
C GLU A 31 -7.15 -5.84 -15.93
N LYS A 32 -6.41 -6.95 -15.87
CA LYS A 32 -6.16 -7.59 -14.60
C LYS A 32 -5.11 -6.71 -13.94
N VAL A 33 -5.58 -5.70 -13.20
CA VAL A 33 -4.82 -5.16 -12.07
C VAL A 33 -4.28 -6.39 -11.38
N VAL A 34 -2.95 -6.56 -11.42
CA VAL A 34 -2.31 -7.51 -10.52
C VAL A 34 -2.60 -6.92 -9.16
N GLU A 35 -3.75 -7.28 -8.59
CA GLU A 35 -3.98 -7.22 -7.18
C GLU A 35 -2.88 -8.12 -6.61
N ILE A 36 -1.80 -7.45 -6.23
CA ILE A 36 -0.83 -7.97 -5.30
C ILE A 36 -1.68 -8.60 -4.20
N SER A 37 -1.65 -9.93 -4.14
CA SER A 37 -2.35 -10.74 -3.16
C SER A 37 -1.79 -10.38 -1.78
N THR A 38 -2.26 -9.29 -1.20
CA THR A 38 -2.34 -9.15 0.24
C THR A 38 -3.51 -10.02 0.65
N ASN A 39 -3.20 -11.28 0.95
CA ASN A 39 -4.05 -12.32 1.53
C ASN A 39 -5.44 -11.82 1.94
N HIS A 40 -6.41 -11.97 1.03
CA HIS A 40 -7.82 -11.89 1.39
C HIS A 40 -8.24 -13.23 1.99
N ASP A 41 -7.70 -13.53 3.18
CA ASP A 41 -8.61 -13.94 4.24
C ASP A 41 -9.15 -12.64 4.83
N SER A 42 -10.33 -12.66 5.42
CA SER A 42 -10.91 -11.52 6.11
C SER A 42 -10.06 -11.11 7.32
N ILE A 43 -8.89 -10.52 7.08
CA ILE A 43 -8.11 -9.82 8.07
C ILE A 43 -8.88 -8.53 8.28
N GLU A 44 -9.63 -8.51 9.38
CA GLU A 44 -9.97 -7.33 10.15
C GLU A 44 -9.02 -6.19 9.76
N ASN A 45 -9.51 -5.01 9.34
CA ASN A 45 -8.64 -3.87 9.06
C ASN A 45 -7.87 -3.54 10.35
N ILE A 46 -6.78 -4.25 10.63
CA ILE A 46 -5.84 -3.94 11.69
C ILE A 46 -5.22 -2.67 11.17
N PRO A 47 -5.54 -1.50 11.77
CA PRO A 47 -4.96 -0.25 11.34
C PRO A 47 -3.46 -0.43 11.43
N THR A 48 -2.79 -0.44 10.28
CA THR A 48 -1.35 -0.54 10.21
C THR A 48 -0.80 0.61 11.03
N SER A 49 -0.10 0.28 12.12
CA SER A 49 0.44 1.28 13.03
C SER A 49 1.41 2.18 12.26
N ASN A 50 1.02 3.42 12.01
CA ASN A 50 1.84 4.38 11.27
C ASN A 50 2.96 4.88 12.18
N MET A 51 4.22 4.63 11.80
CA MET A 51 5.40 5.16 12.48
C MET A 51 5.73 6.55 11.94
N THR A 52 5.88 7.54 12.82
CA THR A 52 6.21 8.92 12.46
C THR A 52 7.46 9.37 13.20
N GLN A 53 8.41 9.99 12.50
CA GLN A 53 9.56 10.60 13.15
C GLN A 53 9.17 11.96 13.77
N ILE A 54 9.44 12.14 15.06
CA ILE A 54 9.05 13.35 15.82
C ILE A 54 10.26 14.22 16.21
N ALA A 55 11.47 13.68 16.17
CA ALA A 55 12.72 14.40 16.39
C ALA A 55 13.90 13.62 15.80
N GLU A 56 15.12 14.13 15.97
CA GLU A 56 16.35 13.41 15.59
C GLU A 56 16.38 12.04 16.26
N ASN A 57 16.52 10.99 15.44
CA ASN A 57 16.56 9.59 15.87
C ASN A 57 15.41 9.18 16.81
N THR A 58 14.26 9.85 16.76
CA THR A 58 13.14 9.61 17.68
C THR A 58 11.85 9.39 16.91
N PHE A 59 11.18 8.28 17.18
CA PHE A 59 10.06 7.77 16.39
C PHE A 59 8.85 7.50 17.29
N ALA A 60 7.67 7.87 16.86
CA ALA A 60 6.41 7.57 17.51
C ALA A 60 5.65 6.50 16.72
N ILE A 61 5.06 5.55 17.42
CA ILE A 61 4.23 4.47 16.88
C ILE A 61 2.88 4.54 17.58
N GLN A 62 1.79 4.54 16.81
CA GLN A 62 0.43 4.48 17.35
C GLN A 62 -0.14 3.07 17.17
N GLU A 63 -0.19 2.28 18.23
CA GLU A 63 -0.73 0.93 18.22
C GLU A 63 -2.24 0.96 18.45
N TYR A 64 -3.00 0.37 17.53
CA TYR A 64 -4.44 0.20 17.68
C TYR A 64 -4.72 -1.15 18.34
N ASN A 65 -5.45 -1.14 19.46
CA ASN A 65 -5.92 -2.36 20.08
C ASN A 65 -7.40 -2.59 19.70
N PRO A 66 -7.72 -3.55 18.80
CA PRO A 66 -9.10 -3.81 18.38
C PRO A 66 -10.01 -4.29 19.52
N SER A 67 -9.45 -4.78 20.64
CA SER A 67 -10.22 -5.21 21.82
C SER A 67 -10.68 -4.03 22.68
N LEU A 68 -10.06 -2.87 22.54
CA LEU A 68 -10.37 -1.64 23.26
C LEU A 68 -10.77 -0.62 22.19
N SER A 69 -12.05 -0.63 21.83
CA SER A 69 -12.67 0.01 20.65
C SER A 69 -12.38 1.50 20.39
N SER A 70 -11.59 2.15 21.24
CA SER A 70 -11.21 3.57 21.16
C SER A 70 -9.84 3.89 21.77
N GLU A 71 -9.06 2.90 22.24
CA GLU A 71 -7.78 3.19 22.91
C GLU A 71 -6.63 3.01 21.92
N HIS A 72 -5.96 4.11 21.60
CA HIS A 72 -4.72 4.10 20.84
C HIS A 72 -3.55 4.19 21.81
N THR A 73 -2.66 3.20 21.85
CA THR A 73 -1.44 3.33 22.65
C THR A 73 -0.35 3.97 21.81
N ILE A 74 0.25 5.05 22.29
CA ILE A 74 1.39 5.67 21.64
C ILE A 74 2.67 5.29 22.36
N LYS A 75 3.63 4.81 21.57
CA LYS A 75 4.98 4.44 22.02
C LYS A 75 6.00 5.32 21.31
N ILE A 76 6.85 5.99 22.07
CA ILE A 76 7.96 6.80 21.57
C ILE A 76 9.25 6.04 21.78
N PHE A 77 10.02 5.92 20.72
CA PHE A 77 11.29 5.23 20.68
C PHE A 77 12.43 6.18 20.32
N LYS A 78 13.61 5.95 20.88
CA LYS A 78 14.86 6.63 20.49
C LYS A 78 15.87 5.63 19.97
N TYR A 79 16.43 5.91 18.80
CA TYR A 79 17.44 5.10 18.16
C TYR A 79 18.84 5.62 18.49
N ASN A 80 19.69 4.76 19.04
CA ASN A 80 21.10 5.04 19.23
C ASN A 80 21.92 4.42 18.07
N PRO A 81 22.52 5.24 17.19
CA PRO A 81 23.31 4.74 16.07
C PRO A 81 24.63 4.10 16.50
N ASP A 82 25.21 4.50 17.64
CA ASP A 82 26.48 3.96 18.13
C ASP A 82 26.34 2.50 18.59
N THR A 83 25.18 2.17 19.16
CA THR A 83 24.87 0.82 19.65
C THR A 83 23.95 0.04 18.71
N ASN A 84 23.42 0.69 17.66
CA ASN A 84 22.37 0.17 16.78
C ASN A 84 21.16 -0.38 17.56
N GLN A 85 20.71 0.36 18.58
CA GLN A 85 19.61 -0.06 19.46
C GLN A 85 18.48 0.95 19.47
N LEU A 86 17.25 0.43 19.55
CA LEU A 86 16.04 1.22 19.73
C LEU A 86 15.55 1.05 21.17
N THR A 87 15.35 2.16 21.90
CA THR A 87 14.86 2.14 23.28
C THR A 87 13.49 2.81 23.38
N LEU A 88 12.59 2.21 24.16
CA LEU A 88 11.30 2.84 24.50
C LEU A 88 11.54 3.96 25.51
N VAL A 89 11.11 5.17 25.16
CA VAL A 89 11.28 6.38 25.97
C VAL A 89 9.99 6.75 26.68
N LYS A 90 8.83 6.55 26.03
CA LYS A 90 7.53 6.88 26.60
C LYS A 90 6.45 5.98 26.02
N GLU A 91 5.48 5.61 26.86
CA GLU A 91 4.27 4.91 26.46
C GLU A 91 3.07 5.53 27.16
N PHE A 92 1.98 5.79 26.43
CA PHE A 92 0.75 6.32 27.00
C PHE A 92 -0.47 5.94 26.15
N SER A 93 -1.63 5.81 26.79
CA SER A 93 -2.90 5.63 26.09
C SER A 93 -3.45 6.99 25.65
N ALA A 94 -3.80 7.10 24.38
CA ALA A 94 -4.44 8.24 23.76
C ALA A 94 -5.89 7.85 23.45
N ASN A 95 -6.81 8.43 24.22
CA ASN A 95 -8.24 8.22 24.04
C ASN A 95 -8.85 9.19 23.03
N ASP A 96 -8.16 10.28 22.64
CA ASP A 96 -8.68 11.30 21.75
C ASP A 96 -7.61 11.88 20.81
N THR A 97 -7.96 11.97 19.52
CA THR A 97 -7.12 12.45 18.41
C THR A 97 -6.69 13.93 18.53
N GLU A 98 -7.21 14.68 19.50
CA GLU A 98 -7.03 16.14 19.61
C GLU A 98 -5.99 16.60 20.66
N SER A 99 -5.33 15.71 21.41
CA SER A 99 -4.45 16.10 22.54
C SER A 99 -2.94 15.97 22.27
N TYR A 100 -2.49 16.00 21.01
CA TYR A 100 -1.08 15.79 20.69
C TYR A 100 -0.21 17.05 20.75
N THR A 101 -0.78 18.23 20.52
CA THR A 101 0.00 19.49 20.49
C THR A 101 0.40 19.96 21.87
N ASP A 102 -0.34 19.59 22.92
CA ASP A 102 -0.19 20.21 24.23
C ASP A 102 0.73 19.42 25.18
N GLN A 103 0.95 18.13 24.92
CA GLN A 103 1.75 17.27 25.81
C GLN A 103 3.25 17.22 25.48
N LEU A 104 3.68 17.71 24.32
CA LEU A 104 5.10 17.82 23.98
C LEU A 104 5.77 19.06 24.61
N ASN A 105 4.98 20.10 24.91
CA ASN A 105 5.47 21.38 25.44
C ASN A 105 5.63 21.41 26.97
N ASN A 106 5.15 20.39 27.70
CA ASN A 106 5.26 20.34 29.16
C ASN A 106 6.42 19.44 29.60
N THR A 107 7.62 19.78 29.13
CA THR A 107 8.87 19.32 29.75
C THR A 107 9.57 20.57 30.31
N GLU A 108 9.12 21.04 31.47
CA GLU A 108 9.93 21.82 32.41
C GLU A 108 10.20 20.98 33.67
#